data_AF-A0A971BYG3-F1
#
_entry.id   AF-A0A971BYG3-F1
#
_cell.length_a   1.000
_cell.length_b   1.000
_cell.length_c   1.000
_cell.angle_alpha   90.00
_cell.angle_beta   90.00
_cell.angle_gamma   90.00
#
_symmetry.space_group_name_H-M   'P 1'
#
loop_
_entity.id
_entity.type
_entity.pdbx_description
1 polymer ?
#
loop_
_entity_poly.entity_id
_entity_poly.type
_entity_poly.pdbx_seq_one_letter_code
_entity_poly.pdbx_strand_id
1 'polypeptide(L)'
;MVPITARVAEGVRRGGTRLRRAVARLVRWVRGEDAAHRPGWQGSFVAEVMERYGFTPEAARWIRREIPVQVDDASSTGGGGYWIPQQRLVRLFSAQHEAAVHELAHAWWHFRRLGQEKALMQAVVRAAHEPDPRYRRVRDLAHGYVYGIAAQGWPGLLVDSNDWEMFAGLASGTMGDMNLMPPYLRVFYQGLFRLPDDAGFIHDAAGPRST
;
A
#
# COMPACT_ATOMS: atom_id res chain seq x y z
N MET A 1 -20.41 35.55 2.57
CA MET A 1 -19.50 34.45 2.17
C MET A 1 -19.88 34.05 0.76
N VAL A 2 -19.01 34.33 -0.22
CA VAL A 2 -19.22 34.02 -1.64
C VAL A 2 -18.44 32.74 -1.94
N PRO A 3 -18.97 31.77 -2.70
CA PRO A 3 -18.24 30.55 -3.02
C PRO A 3 -16.89 30.89 -3.68
N ILE A 4 -15.82 30.24 -3.20
CA ILE A 4 -14.42 30.46 -3.60
C ILE A 4 -14.23 30.41 -5.13
N THR A 5 -15.12 29.71 -5.84
CA THR A 5 -15.15 29.61 -7.30
C THR A 5 -15.41 30.93 -8.04
N ALA A 6 -16.17 31.87 -7.46
CA ALA A 6 -16.52 33.12 -8.15
C ALA A 6 -15.39 34.16 -8.18
N ARG A 7 -14.55 34.21 -7.13
CA ARG A 7 -13.43 35.18 -7.04
C ARG A 7 -12.25 34.83 -7.94
N VAL A 8 -12.04 33.55 -8.24
CA VAL A 8 -10.98 33.10 -9.17
C VAL A 8 -11.31 33.49 -10.62
N ALA A 9 -12.59 33.43 -11.02
CA ALA A 9 -13.02 33.73 -12.39
C ALA A 9 -12.84 35.21 -12.80
N GLU A 10 -12.81 36.13 -11.84
CA GLU A 10 -12.66 37.57 -12.11
C GLU A 10 -11.19 37.99 -12.25
N GLY A 11 -10.27 37.37 -11.48
CA GLY A 11 -8.83 37.56 -11.66
C GLY A 11 -8.29 36.98 -12.98
N VAL A 12 -8.85 35.84 -13.44
CA VAL A 12 -8.48 35.21 -14.71
C VAL A 12 -8.83 36.11 -15.92
N ARG A 13 -9.89 36.92 -15.84
CA ARG A 13 -10.28 37.81 -16.95
C ARG A 13 -9.32 38.98 -17.15
N ARG A 14 -8.61 39.45 -16.12
CA ARG A 14 -7.65 40.57 -16.21
C ARG A 14 -6.18 40.13 -16.35
N GLY A 15 -5.87 38.86 -16.07
CA GLY A 15 -4.51 38.32 -16.22
C GLY A 15 -4.11 38.06 -17.67
N GLY A 16 -2.87 38.42 -18.03
CA GLY A 16 -2.26 38.08 -19.31
C GLY A 16 -2.24 36.56 -19.57
N THR A 17 -1.99 36.16 -20.82
CA THR A 17 -2.08 34.77 -21.32
C THR A 17 -1.30 33.73 -20.50
N ARG A 18 -0.26 34.13 -19.75
CA ARG A 18 0.49 33.24 -18.83
C ARG A 18 -0.32 32.87 -17.58
N LEU A 19 -1.00 33.82 -16.93
CA LEU A 19 -1.77 33.57 -15.70
C LEU A 19 -2.99 32.68 -15.99
N ARG A 20 -3.66 32.90 -17.12
CA ARG A 20 -4.79 32.06 -17.56
C ARG A 20 -4.37 30.61 -17.77
N ARG A 21 -3.20 30.37 -18.36
CA ARG A 21 -2.66 29.01 -18.54
C ARG A 21 -2.31 28.33 -17.21
N ALA A 22 -1.73 29.08 -16.26
CA ALA A 22 -1.39 28.56 -14.94
C ALA A 22 -2.65 28.17 -14.14
N VAL A 23 -3.67 29.03 -14.12
CA VAL A 23 -4.94 28.72 -13.44
C VAL A 23 -5.69 27.58 -14.14
N ALA A 24 -5.71 27.53 -15.47
CA ALA A 24 -6.32 26.41 -16.19
C ALA A 24 -5.60 25.07 -15.98
N ARG A 25 -4.28 25.08 -15.78
CA ARG A 25 -3.51 23.88 -15.38
C ARG A 25 -3.80 23.48 -13.94
N LEU A 26 -3.88 24.43 -13.01
CA LEU A 26 -4.20 24.14 -11.61
C LEU A 26 -5.63 23.58 -11.48
N VAL A 27 -6.61 24.16 -12.18
CA VAL A 27 -7.99 23.65 -12.20
C VAL A 27 -8.06 22.25 -12.81
N ARG A 28 -7.34 22.00 -13.90
CA ARG A 28 -7.27 20.65 -14.50
C ARG A 28 -6.55 19.66 -13.60
N TRP A 29 -5.48 20.05 -12.91
CA TRP A 29 -4.80 19.22 -11.93
C TRP A 29 -5.70 18.87 -10.74
N VAL A 30 -6.43 19.84 -10.18
CA VAL A 30 -7.43 19.62 -9.11
C VAL A 30 -8.57 18.72 -9.59
N ARG A 31 -8.94 18.79 -10.87
CA ARG A 31 -9.99 17.95 -11.48
C ARG A 31 -9.48 16.62 -12.04
N GLY A 32 -8.16 16.34 -12.00
CA GLY A 32 -7.58 15.15 -12.61
C GLY A 32 -7.59 15.12 -14.15
N GLU A 33 -7.84 16.26 -14.81
CA GLU A 33 -7.99 16.39 -16.27
C GLU A 33 -6.64 16.49 -17.03
N ASP A 34 -5.54 16.87 -16.37
CA ASP A 34 -4.21 17.03 -16.99
C ASP A 34 -3.25 15.83 -16.75
N ALA A 35 -3.64 14.86 -15.91
CA ALA A 35 -2.91 13.60 -15.82
C ALA A 35 -3.25 12.79 -17.07
N ALA A 36 -2.32 12.80 -18.03
CA ALA A 36 -2.44 12.10 -19.29
C ALA A 36 -2.88 10.64 -19.07
N HIS A 37 -4.18 10.42 -19.19
CA HIS A 37 -4.82 9.14 -19.45
C HIS A 37 -4.31 8.65 -20.80
N ARG A 38 -3.09 8.10 -20.84
CA ARG A 38 -2.73 7.12 -21.83
C ARG A 38 -3.41 5.83 -21.36
N PRO A 39 -4.56 5.41 -21.91
CA PRO A 39 -5.47 4.45 -21.28
C PRO A 39 -4.96 3.00 -21.18
N GLY A 40 -3.64 2.77 -21.19
CA GLY A 40 -3.04 1.44 -21.13
C GLY A 40 -1.81 1.32 -20.24
N TRP A 41 -0.97 2.36 -20.11
CA TRP A 41 0.33 2.18 -19.45
C TRP A 41 0.23 1.96 -17.94
N GLN A 42 -0.71 2.61 -17.25
CA GLN A 42 -0.93 2.40 -15.81
C GLN A 42 -1.37 0.95 -15.56
N GLY A 43 -2.23 0.42 -16.43
CA GLY A 43 -2.63 -0.99 -16.39
C GLY A 43 -1.45 -1.93 -16.61
N SER A 44 -0.58 -1.63 -17.59
CA SER A 44 0.65 -2.40 -17.83
C SER A 44 1.62 -2.35 -16.65
N PHE A 45 1.83 -1.17 -16.06
CA PHE A 45 2.68 -0.98 -14.89
C PHE A 45 2.19 -1.81 -13.70
N VAL A 46 0.89 -1.72 -13.38
CA VAL A 46 0.32 -2.49 -12.26
C VAL A 46 0.38 -3.99 -12.54
N ALA A 47 0.11 -4.42 -13.78
CA ALA A 47 0.25 -5.82 -14.17
C ALA A 47 1.69 -6.32 -14.00
N GLU A 48 2.69 -5.55 -14.41
CA GLU A 48 4.10 -5.85 -14.22
C GLU A 48 4.45 -5.98 -12.73
N VAL A 49 4.04 -5.01 -11.89
CA VAL A 49 4.24 -5.07 -10.44
C VAL A 49 3.68 -6.36 -9.86
N MET A 50 2.43 -6.72 -10.21
CA MET A 50 1.80 -7.92 -9.66
C MET A 50 2.49 -9.21 -10.12
N GLU A 51 2.88 -9.29 -11.40
CA GLU A 51 3.60 -10.43 -11.95
C GLU A 51 4.97 -10.59 -11.29
N ARG A 52 5.71 -9.49 -11.15
CA ARG A 52 7.08 -9.48 -10.64
C ARG A 52 7.19 -9.77 -9.15
N TYR A 53 6.25 -9.28 -8.35
CA TYR A 53 6.31 -9.35 -6.88
C TYR A 53 5.40 -10.41 -6.28
N GLY A 54 5.18 -11.49 -7.05
CA GLY A 54 4.60 -12.71 -6.51
C GLY A 54 3.14 -12.60 -6.10
N PHE A 55 2.37 -11.62 -6.62
CA PHE A 55 0.92 -11.62 -6.39
C PHE A 55 0.33 -12.91 -6.97
N THR A 56 -0.67 -13.48 -6.28
CA THR A 56 -1.39 -14.62 -6.83
C THR A 56 -2.20 -14.20 -8.05
N PRO A 57 -2.46 -15.10 -9.02
CA PRO A 57 -3.36 -14.79 -10.12
C PRO A 57 -4.74 -14.32 -9.65
N GLU A 58 -5.25 -14.88 -8.55
CA GLU A 58 -6.53 -14.54 -7.92
C GLU A 58 -6.52 -13.11 -7.39
N ALA A 59 -5.50 -12.73 -6.62
CA ALA A 59 -5.34 -11.37 -6.14
C ALA A 59 -5.19 -10.39 -7.30
N ALA A 60 -4.36 -10.69 -8.28
CA ALA A 60 -4.15 -9.81 -9.43
C ALA A 60 -5.43 -9.61 -10.26
N ARG A 61 -6.29 -10.63 -10.40
CA ARG A 61 -7.60 -10.49 -11.03
C ARG A 61 -8.54 -9.63 -10.19
N TRP A 62 -8.60 -9.85 -8.88
CA TRP A 62 -9.45 -9.08 -7.98
C TRP A 62 -9.03 -7.61 -7.95
N ILE A 63 -7.75 -7.31 -7.74
CA ILE A 63 -7.21 -5.94 -7.70
C ILE A 63 -7.54 -5.19 -8.99
N ARG A 64 -7.24 -5.75 -10.17
CA ARG A 64 -7.50 -5.07 -11.45
C ARG A 64 -8.96 -4.76 -11.70
N ARG A 65 -9.87 -5.57 -11.16
CA ARG A 65 -11.31 -5.37 -11.33
C ARG A 65 -11.87 -4.36 -10.33
N GLU A 66 -11.37 -4.38 -9.11
CA GLU A 66 -12.02 -3.74 -7.96
C GLU A 66 -11.33 -2.45 -7.52
N ILE A 67 -10.07 -2.27 -7.89
CA ILE A 67 -9.17 -1.24 -7.36
C ILE A 67 -8.58 -0.44 -8.53
N PRO A 68 -9.19 0.69 -8.91
CA PRO A 68 -8.54 1.64 -9.79
C PRO A 68 -7.18 2.07 -9.24
N VAL A 69 -6.20 2.22 -10.12
CA VAL A 69 -4.87 2.73 -9.79
C VAL A 69 -4.59 3.97 -10.63
N GLN A 70 -4.26 5.06 -9.95
CA GLN A 70 -3.81 6.31 -10.57
C GLN A 70 -2.36 6.55 -10.22
N VAL A 71 -1.53 6.84 -11.22
CA VAL A 71 -0.15 7.32 -11.02
C VAL A 71 -0.08 8.78 -11.44
N ASP A 72 0.33 9.66 -10.54
CA ASP A 72 0.32 11.11 -10.75
C ASP A 72 1.45 11.58 -11.69
N ASP A 73 2.70 11.20 -11.40
CA ASP A 73 3.87 11.51 -12.23
C ASP A 73 4.77 10.29 -12.39
N ALA A 74 4.60 9.58 -13.50
CA ALA A 74 5.37 8.38 -13.83
C ALA A 74 6.90 8.60 -13.90
N SER A 75 7.32 9.84 -14.16
CA SER A 75 8.75 10.19 -14.33
C SER A 75 9.42 10.64 -13.04
N SER A 76 8.65 10.87 -11.98
CA SER A 76 9.16 11.25 -10.68
C SER A 76 9.95 10.11 -10.04
N THR A 77 11.01 10.47 -9.32
CA THR A 77 11.79 9.54 -8.47
C THR A 77 11.30 9.51 -7.03
N GLY A 78 10.30 10.34 -6.68
CA GLY A 78 9.70 10.35 -5.35
C GLY A 78 8.78 9.15 -5.15
N GLY A 79 8.89 8.50 -3.99
CA GLY A 79 8.06 7.36 -3.62
C GLY A 79 6.80 7.71 -2.87
N GLY A 80 5.97 6.69 -2.64
CA GLY A 80 4.77 6.75 -1.81
C GLY A 80 3.48 6.83 -2.62
N GLY A 81 2.39 6.82 -1.87
CA GLY A 81 1.04 6.89 -2.39
C GLY A 81 0.02 6.94 -1.27
N TYR A 82 -1.22 6.67 -1.64
CA TYR A 82 -2.35 6.55 -0.75
C TYR A 82 -3.32 5.50 -1.25
N TRP A 83 -3.76 4.63 -0.34
CA TRP A 83 -5.03 3.95 -0.44
C TRP A 83 -6.15 4.87 0.04
N ILE A 84 -7.18 5.09 -0.80
CA ILE A 84 -8.34 5.95 -0.51
C ILE A 84 -9.59 5.05 -0.45
N PRO A 85 -9.97 4.56 0.74
CA PRO A 85 -10.98 3.50 0.88
C PRO A 85 -12.34 3.86 0.32
N GLN A 86 -12.78 5.10 0.52
CA GLN A 86 -14.11 5.59 0.11
C GLN A 86 -14.28 5.59 -1.42
N GLN A 87 -13.17 5.70 -2.15
CA GLN A 87 -13.14 5.70 -3.62
C GLN A 87 -12.68 4.36 -4.19
N ARG A 88 -12.24 3.45 -3.31
CA ARG A 88 -11.52 2.22 -3.67
C ARG A 88 -10.33 2.48 -4.59
N LEU A 89 -9.67 3.61 -4.43
CA LEU A 89 -8.61 4.09 -5.32
C LEU A 89 -7.24 3.95 -4.66
N VAL A 90 -6.30 3.35 -5.37
CA VAL A 90 -4.88 3.49 -5.07
C VAL A 90 -4.32 4.65 -5.90
N ARG A 91 -3.75 5.65 -5.23
CA ARG A 91 -3.08 6.78 -5.88
C ARG A 91 -1.60 6.74 -5.56
N LEU A 92 -0.76 6.66 -6.57
CA LEU A 92 0.69 6.63 -6.45
C LEU A 92 1.27 7.97 -6.91
N PHE A 93 2.28 8.47 -6.21
CA PHE A 93 2.96 9.70 -6.64
C PHE A 93 3.80 9.47 -7.89
N SER A 94 4.37 8.27 -8.02
CA SER A 94 5.21 7.87 -9.16
C SER A 94 5.01 6.40 -9.53
N ALA A 95 5.70 5.97 -10.59
CA ALA A 95 5.76 4.56 -10.99
C ALA A 95 6.78 3.75 -10.15
N GLN A 96 6.89 4.02 -8.84
CA GLN A 96 7.74 3.25 -7.94
C GLN A 96 7.08 1.92 -7.55
N HIS A 97 7.81 0.83 -7.77
CA HIS A 97 7.32 -0.53 -7.53
C HIS A 97 7.01 -0.78 -6.04
N GLU A 98 7.89 -0.37 -5.13
CA GLU A 98 7.69 -0.55 -3.68
C GLU A 98 6.44 0.17 -3.18
N ALA A 99 6.21 1.40 -3.62
CA ALA A 99 4.99 2.16 -3.30
C ALA A 99 3.75 1.46 -3.86
N ALA A 100 3.82 0.95 -5.10
CA ALA A 100 2.72 0.17 -5.67
C ALA A 100 2.41 -1.08 -4.85
N VAL A 101 3.41 -1.86 -4.45
CA VAL A 101 3.20 -3.04 -3.58
C VAL A 101 2.56 -2.63 -2.25
N HIS A 102 3.05 -1.54 -1.64
CA HIS A 102 2.55 -1.01 -0.38
C HIS A 102 1.05 -0.65 -0.46
N GLU A 103 0.67 0.22 -1.39
CA GLU A 103 -0.70 0.69 -1.49
C GLU A 103 -1.68 -0.40 -1.95
N LEU A 104 -1.23 -1.31 -2.82
CA LEU A 104 -2.03 -2.49 -3.20
C LEU A 104 -2.26 -3.43 -2.01
N ALA A 105 -1.27 -3.57 -1.12
CA ALA A 105 -1.41 -4.34 0.10
C ALA A 105 -2.41 -3.69 1.07
N HIS A 106 -2.41 -2.37 1.22
CA HIS A 106 -3.47 -1.66 1.96
C HIS A 106 -4.86 -1.96 1.39
N ALA A 107 -5.02 -1.83 0.07
CA ALA A 107 -6.29 -2.11 -0.60
C ALA A 107 -6.76 -3.55 -0.36
N TRP A 108 -5.86 -4.53 -0.38
CA TRP A 108 -6.18 -5.93 -0.07
C TRP A 108 -6.59 -6.14 1.39
N TRP A 109 -5.79 -5.62 2.33
CA TRP A 109 -5.97 -5.80 3.76
C TRP A 109 -7.24 -5.14 4.28
N HIS A 110 -7.59 -3.97 3.73
CA HIS A 110 -8.81 -3.24 4.08
C HIS A 110 -10.06 -4.13 4.17
N PHE A 111 -10.23 -5.04 3.21
CA PHE A 111 -11.43 -5.90 3.12
C PHE A 111 -11.31 -7.22 3.88
N ARG A 112 -10.15 -7.53 4.46
CA ARG A 112 -9.86 -8.84 5.09
C ARG A 112 -9.42 -8.74 6.55
N ARG A 113 -9.10 -7.54 7.02
CA ARG A 113 -8.54 -7.29 8.36
C ARG A 113 -9.47 -7.57 9.53
N LEU A 114 -10.79 -7.47 9.34
CA LEU A 114 -11.75 -7.46 10.45
C LEU A 114 -11.66 -8.75 11.26
N GLY A 115 -11.35 -8.63 12.55
CA GLY A 115 -11.14 -9.75 13.47
C GLY A 115 -9.72 -10.31 13.48
N GLN A 116 -8.82 -9.80 12.64
CA GLN A 116 -7.43 -10.25 12.52
C GLN A 116 -6.41 -9.18 12.94
N GLU A 117 -6.85 -7.96 13.23
CA GLU A 117 -5.98 -6.80 13.49
C GLU A 117 -5.01 -7.07 14.65
N LYS A 118 -5.56 -7.54 15.77
CA LYS A 118 -4.76 -7.85 16.98
C LYS A 118 -3.81 -9.00 16.74
N ALA A 119 -4.25 -10.02 16.01
CA ALA A 119 -3.42 -11.19 15.71
C ALA A 119 -2.23 -10.81 14.81
N LEU A 120 -2.46 -9.96 13.80
CA LEU A 120 -1.39 -9.41 12.97
C LEU A 120 -0.40 -8.61 13.82
N MET A 121 -0.86 -7.66 14.63
CA MET A 121 0.02 -6.85 15.47
C MET A 121 0.87 -7.71 16.43
N GLN A 122 0.26 -8.73 17.05
CA GLN A 122 0.99 -9.68 17.89
C GLN A 122 2.04 -10.47 17.11
N ALA A 123 1.73 -10.90 15.88
CA ALA A 123 2.68 -11.57 15.01
C ALA A 123 3.85 -10.64 14.60
N VAL A 124 3.58 -9.35 14.38
CA VAL A 124 4.63 -8.35 14.10
C VAL A 124 5.51 -8.11 15.32
N VAL A 125 4.93 -8.00 16.52
CA VAL A 125 5.70 -7.94 17.78
C VAL A 125 6.60 -9.17 17.93
N ARG A 126 6.09 -10.37 17.65
CA ARG A 126 6.90 -11.60 17.66
C ARG A 126 8.02 -11.53 16.61
N ALA A 127 7.72 -11.08 15.40
CA ALA A 127 8.69 -10.96 14.31
C ALA A 127 9.83 -9.99 14.62
N ALA A 128 9.59 -8.93 15.40
CA ALA A 128 10.64 -8.01 15.86
C ALA A 128 11.73 -8.71 16.71
N HIS A 129 11.42 -9.89 17.28
CA HIS A 129 12.33 -10.71 18.08
C HIS A 129 12.68 -12.04 17.42
N GLU A 130 12.44 -12.21 16.12
CA GLU A 130 12.66 -13.48 15.43
C GLU A 130 14.16 -13.87 15.45
N PRO A 131 14.54 -15.00 16.09
CA PRO A 131 15.94 -15.38 16.20
C PRO A 131 16.51 -15.96 14.90
N ASP A 132 15.69 -16.51 14.01
CA ASP A 132 16.18 -17.17 12.80
C ASP A 132 16.80 -16.15 11.82
N PRO A 133 18.09 -16.29 11.46
CA PRO A 133 18.76 -15.34 10.58
C PRO A 133 18.15 -15.26 9.18
N ARG A 134 17.41 -16.28 8.72
CA ARG A 134 16.68 -16.25 7.45
C ARG A 134 15.66 -15.12 7.39
N TYR A 135 15.10 -14.74 8.53
CA TYR A 135 14.05 -13.71 8.64
C TYR A 135 14.59 -12.36 9.12
N ARG A 136 15.91 -12.16 9.11
CA ARG A 136 16.56 -10.92 9.56
C ARG A 136 15.93 -9.66 8.93
N ARG A 137 15.62 -9.68 7.64
CA ARG A 137 15.01 -8.54 6.94
C ARG A 137 13.67 -8.13 7.55
N VAL A 138 12.78 -9.11 7.75
CA VAL A 138 11.45 -8.88 8.35
C VAL A 138 11.57 -8.52 9.82
N ARG A 139 12.49 -9.13 10.55
CA ARG A 139 12.79 -8.77 11.94
C ARG A 139 13.20 -7.30 12.06
N ASP A 140 14.15 -6.85 11.25
CA ASP A 140 14.66 -5.48 11.31
C ASP A 140 13.56 -4.46 10.94
N LEU A 141 12.69 -4.78 9.97
CA LEU A 141 11.49 -3.97 9.65
C LEU A 141 10.48 -3.94 10.81
N ALA A 142 10.10 -5.11 11.32
CA ALA A 142 9.15 -5.25 12.40
C ALA A 142 9.64 -4.55 13.68
N HIS A 143 10.94 -4.61 13.97
CA HIS A 143 11.54 -3.89 15.09
C HIS A 143 11.33 -2.38 14.97
N GLY A 144 11.58 -1.80 13.78
CA GLY A 144 11.29 -0.39 13.54
C GLY A 144 9.80 -0.05 13.70
N TYR A 145 8.91 -0.96 13.29
CA TYR A 145 7.46 -0.76 13.43
C TYR A 145 6.98 -0.86 14.87
N VAL A 146 7.58 -1.71 15.69
CA VAL A 146 7.15 -1.93 17.08
C VAL A 146 7.76 -0.88 18.01
N TYR A 147 9.04 -0.58 17.83
CA TYR A 147 9.82 0.24 18.77
C TYR A 147 10.19 1.62 18.22
N GLY A 148 9.83 1.90 16.97
CA GLY A 148 10.21 3.13 16.31
C GLY A 148 11.68 3.17 15.90
N ILE A 149 12.09 4.34 15.42
CA ILE A 149 13.48 4.64 15.05
C ILE A 149 13.85 5.93 15.77
N ALA A 150 14.51 5.80 16.93
CA ALA A 150 14.83 6.92 17.80
C ALA A 150 15.61 8.04 17.07
N ALA A 151 16.55 7.67 16.19
CA ALA A 151 17.32 8.62 15.38
C ALA A 151 16.46 9.47 14.42
N GLN A 152 15.23 9.03 14.11
CA GLN A 152 14.28 9.75 13.25
C GLN A 152 13.15 10.42 14.06
N GLY A 153 13.16 10.32 15.40
CA GLY A 153 12.06 10.78 16.23
C GLY A 153 10.74 10.06 15.98
N TRP A 154 10.78 8.88 15.34
CA TRP A 154 9.59 8.11 15.00
C TRP A 154 9.29 7.08 16.10
N PRO A 155 8.12 7.13 16.76
CA PRO A 155 7.81 6.26 17.90
C PRO A 155 7.39 4.84 17.50
N GLY A 156 7.24 4.56 16.20
CA GLY A 156 6.73 3.30 15.67
C GLY A 156 5.21 3.30 15.48
N LEU A 157 4.70 2.19 14.97
CA LEU A 157 3.31 1.97 14.57
C LEU A 157 2.44 1.34 15.68
N LEU A 158 3.05 0.72 16.69
CA LEU A 158 2.30 0.07 17.77
C LEU A 158 1.59 1.08 18.67
N VAL A 159 2.14 2.30 18.81
CA VAL A 159 1.54 3.39 19.60
C VAL A 159 0.12 3.71 19.14
N ASP A 160 -0.12 3.68 17.83
CA ASP A 160 -1.42 3.98 17.23
C ASP A 160 -2.22 2.71 16.86
N SER A 161 -1.73 1.53 17.24
CA SER A 161 -2.30 0.23 16.83
C SER A 161 -2.51 0.13 15.31
N ASN A 162 -1.55 0.64 14.53
CA ASN A 162 -1.69 0.81 13.09
C ASN A 162 -1.33 -0.48 12.33
N ASP A 163 -2.22 -1.47 12.40
CA ASP A 163 -2.06 -2.75 11.70
C ASP A 163 -2.05 -2.59 10.17
N TRP A 164 -2.67 -1.52 9.63
CA TRP A 164 -2.67 -1.22 8.20
C TRP A 164 -1.26 -0.99 7.67
N GLU A 165 -0.52 -0.08 8.30
CA GLU A 165 0.85 0.25 7.93
C GLU A 165 1.79 -0.92 8.21
N MET A 166 1.55 -1.68 9.28
CA MET A 166 2.34 -2.88 9.56
C MET A 166 2.18 -3.93 8.45
N PHE A 167 0.94 -4.17 7.98
CA PHE A 167 0.67 -5.10 6.87
C PHE A 167 1.33 -4.62 5.57
N ALA A 168 1.03 -3.39 5.15
CA ALA A 168 1.51 -2.85 3.88
C ALA A 168 3.03 -2.66 3.88
N GLY A 169 3.59 -2.19 5.00
CA GLY A 169 5.03 -1.97 5.18
C GLY A 169 5.83 -3.26 5.14
N LEU A 170 5.33 -4.35 5.72
CA LEU A 170 5.98 -5.65 5.62
C LEU A 170 5.87 -6.24 4.19
N ALA A 171 4.73 -6.08 3.53
CA ALA A 171 4.56 -6.48 2.13
C ALA A 171 5.55 -5.76 1.20
N SER A 172 5.65 -4.43 1.30
CA SER A 172 6.55 -3.63 0.46
C SER A 172 8.02 -3.81 0.87
N GLY A 173 8.31 -3.88 2.16
CA GLY A 173 9.67 -4.05 2.67
C GLY A 173 10.30 -5.40 2.32
N THR A 174 9.48 -6.41 1.99
CA THR A 174 9.87 -7.72 1.42
C THR A 174 9.63 -7.82 -0.08
N MET A 175 9.09 -6.78 -0.72
CA MET A 175 8.68 -6.79 -2.13
C MET A 175 7.82 -8.02 -2.51
N GLY A 176 6.94 -8.44 -1.60
CA GLY A 176 6.07 -9.62 -1.78
C GLY A 176 6.77 -10.99 -1.63
N ASP A 177 8.06 -11.05 -1.31
CA ASP A 177 8.77 -12.33 -1.11
C ASP A 177 8.43 -12.95 0.25
N MET A 178 7.53 -13.93 0.22
CA MET A 178 7.06 -14.64 1.41
C MET A 178 8.11 -15.56 2.03
N ASN A 179 9.23 -15.86 1.35
CA ASN A 179 10.34 -16.61 1.95
C ASN A 179 11.03 -15.81 3.06
N LEU A 180 10.97 -14.48 2.99
CA LEU A 180 11.57 -13.59 3.98
C LEU A 180 10.73 -13.46 5.26
N MET A 181 9.49 -13.94 5.24
CA MET A 181 8.58 -13.91 6.39
C MET A 181 8.57 -15.25 7.13
N PRO A 182 8.50 -15.24 8.47
CA PRO A 182 8.30 -16.47 9.24
C PRO A 182 6.88 -17.04 9.01
N PRO A 183 6.68 -18.37 9.11
CA PRO A 183 5.41 -19.01 8.77
C PRO A 183 4.18 -18.43 9.47
N TYR A 184 4.31 -18.06 10.75
CA TYR A 184 3.21 -17.49 11.54
C TYR A 184 2.78 -16.08 11.08
N LEU A 185 3.59 -15.41 10.26
CA LEU A 185 3.27 -14.10 9.69
C LEU A 185 2.75 -14.23 8.24
N ARG A 186 3.21 -15.25 7.50
CA ARG A 186 2.76 -15.54 6.12
C ARG A 186 1.24 -15.74 6.02
N VAL A 187 0.61 -16.28 7.07
CA VAL A 187 -0.83 -16.57 7.10
C VAL A 187 -1.70 -15.34 6.79
N PHE A 188 -1.26 -14.13 7.19
CA PHE A 188 -2.00 -12.90 6.93
C PHE A 188 -1.97 -12.49 5.45
N TYR A 189 -0.98 -12.96 4.69
CA TYR A 189 -0.81 -12.68 3.27
C TYR A 189 -1.41 -13.77 2.37
N GLN A 190 -2.07 -14.77 2.96
CA GLN A 190 -2.68 -15.85 2.19
C GLN A 190 -3.66 -15.29 1.15
N GLY A 191 -3.47 -15.75 -0.08
CA GLY A 191 -4.25 -15.29 -1.23
C GLY A 191 -3.74 -13.99 -1.87
N LEU A 192 -2.99 -13.13 -1.15
CA LEU A 192 -2.37 -11.94 -1.76
C LEU A 192 -1.12 -12.31 -2.56
N PHE A 193 -0.17 -12.97 -1.89
CA PHE A 193 1.10 -13.38 -2.47
C PHE A 193 1.20 -14.92 -2.57
N ARG A 194 2.06 -15.40 -3.47
CA ARG A 194 2.44 -16.81 -3.54
C ARG A 194 3.20 -17.18 -2.27
N LEU A 195 2.73 -18.23 -1.59
CA LEU A 195 3.41 -18.78 -0.44
C LEU A 195 4.46 -19.80 -0.90
N PRO A 196 5.58 -19.98 -0.17
CA PRO A 196 6.56 -21.01 -0.49
C PRO A 196 5.95 -22.42 -0.32
N ASP A 197 6.39 -23.38 -1.15
CA ASP A 197 5.88 -24.76 -1.15
C ASP A 197 6.14 -25.49 0.17
N ASP A 198 7.11 -25.03 0.97
CA ASP A 198 7.44 -25.54 2.30
C ASP A 198 6.47 -25.08 3.39
N ALA A 199 5.46 -24.28 3.05
CA ALA A 199 4.33 -23.98 3.90
C ALA A 199 3.43 -25.23 4.04
N GLY A 200 4.01 -26.30 4.60
CA GLY A 200 3.26 -27.37 5.24
C GLY A 200 2.42 -26.73 6.34
N PHE A 201 1.19 -26.35 5.97
CA PHE A 201 0.17 -25.91 6.90
C PHE A 201 -0.07 -27.06 7.88
N ILE A 202 0.59 -27.03 9.02
CA ILE A 202 0.16 -27.79 10.19
C ILE A 202 -1.15 -27.13 10.62
N HIS A 203 -2.26 -27.66 10.11
CA HIS A 203 -3.60 -27.39 10.59
C HIS A 203 -3.80 -28.04 11.99
N ASP A 204 -2.96 -27.70 12.97
CA ASP A 204 -3.25 -27.99 14.38
C ASP A 204 -3.97 -26.79 14.99
N ALA A 205 -5.09 -26.42 14.38
CA ALA A 205 -6.15 -25.67 15.04
C ALA A 205 -7.27 -26.67 15.39
N ALA A 206 -6.92 -27.71 16.15
CA ALA A 206 -7.90 -28.41 16.95
C ALA A 206 -8.37 -27.43 18.03
N GLY A 207 -9.49 -26.75 17.76
CA GLY A 207 -10.24 -26.06 18.82
C GLY A 207 -10.54 -27.02 19.97
N PRO A 208 -10.75 -26.51 21.19
CA PRO A 208 -11.08 -27.35 22.34
C PRO A 208 -12.31 -28.18 22.00
N ARG A 209 -12.18 -29.51 22.03
CA ARG A 209 -13.33 -30.40 22.03
C ARG A 209 -14.06 -30.15 23.34
N SER A 210 -15.24 -29.55 23.25
CA SER A 210 -16.19 -29.48 24.35
C SER A 210 -16.45 -30.91 24.84
N THR A 211 -16.14 -31.18 26.10
CA THR A 211 -16.65 -32.31 26.88
C THR A 211 -17.89 -31.91 27.61
#